data_AF-A0A970UFN8-F1
#
_entry.id   AF-A0A970UFN8-F1
#
_cell.length_a   1.000
_cell.length_b   1.000
_cell.length_c   1.000
_cell.angle_alpha   90.00
_cell.angle_beta   90.00
_cell.angle_gamma   90.00
#
_symmetry.space_group_name_H-M   'P 1'
#
loop_
_entity.id
_entity.type
_entity.pdbx_description
1 polymer ?
#
loop_
_entity_poly.entity_id
_entity_poly.type
_entity_poly.pdbx_seq_one_letter_code
_entity_poly.pdbx_strand_id
1 'polypeptide(L)'
;LNTVAAHYDFPVIVSTHPRTQKRVDAMGVKFHANVRLLKPMGFKDYNKLQLASKAALSDSGTINEESSILNFPALNLREAHERPEGMEEASVMMVGLETDRVMQALQVLESQLSGSERTLRLVADYSMPNVSDKVVRIVHSYRDYVMRNVWKQY
;
A
#
# COMPACT_ATOMS: atom_id res chain seq x y z
N LEU A 1 0.15 -17.06 -2.83
CA LEU A 1 0.12 -17.24 -1.36
C LEU A 1 0.85 -18.51 -0.91
N ASN A 2 0.40 -19.71 -1.28
CA ASN A 2 1.06 -20.96 -0.86
C ASN A 2 2.54 -21.04 -1.31
N THR A 3 2.85 -20.62 -2.54
CA THR A 3 4.23 -20.56 -3.05
C THR A 3 5.13 -19.69 -2.18
N VAL A 4 4.68 -18.46 -1.86
CA VAL A 4 5.40 -17.53 -0.98
C VAL A 4 5.61 -18.14 0.41
N ALA A 5 4.55 -18.72 0.98
CA ALA A 5 4.59 -19.35 2.30
C ALA A 5 5.53 -20.55 2.37
N ALA A 6 5.59 -21.37 1.31
CA ALA A 6 6.46 -22.54 1.22
C ALA A 6 7.93 -22.15 0.98
N HIS A 7 8.18 -21.11 0.17
CA HIS A 7 9.53 -20.67 -0.15
C HIS A 7 10.22 -19.96 1.03
N TYR A 8 9.50 -19.05 1.69
CA TYR A 8 10.06 -18.24 2.78
C TYR A 8 9.90 -18.86 4.17
N ASP A 9 9.05 -19.89 4.30
CA ASP A 9 8.66 -20.50 5.58
C ASP A 9 8.21 -19.50 6.67
N PHE A 10 7.65 -18.37 6.24
CA PHE A 10 7.17 -17.30 7.12
C PHE A 10 5.64 -17.27 7.16
N PRO A 11 5.04 -16.77 8.27
CA PRO A 11 3.60 -16.51 8.32
C PRO A 11 3.17 -15.54 7.22
N VAL A 12 2.22 -15.96 6.38
CA VAL A 12 1.58 -15.09 5.38
C VAL A 12 0.23 -14.65 5.93
N ILE A 13 0.18 -13.41 6.41
CA ILE A 13 -1.02 -12.83 7.01
C ILE A 13 -1.84 -12.14 5.93
N VAL A 14 -3.09 -12.55 5.78
CA VAL A 14 -4.03 -11.93 4.83
C VAL A 14 -5.16 -11.30 5.64
N SER A 15 -5.29 -9.97 5.53
CA SER A 15 -6.45 -9.25 6.05
C SER A 15 -7.62 -9.49 5.11
N THR A 16 -8.54 -10.38 5.48
CA THR A 16 -9.58 -10.85 4.58
C THR A 16 -10.90 -10.15 4.89
N HIS A 17 -11.40 -9.36 3.93
CA HIS A 17 -12.75 -8.82 4.02
C HIS A 17 -13.78 -9.98 4.05
N PRO A 18 -14.88 -9.91 4.82
CA PRO A 18 -15.86 -10.99 4.93
C PRO A 18 -16.39 -11.51 3.58
N ARG A 19 -16.50 -10.64 2.58
CA ARG A 19 -16.87 -11.02 1.20
C ARG A 19 -15.84 -11.95 0.54
N THR A 20 -14.55 -11.68 0.73
CA THR A 20 -13.45 -12.49 0.17
C THR A 20 -13.38 -13.83 0.89
N GLN A 21 -13.56 -13.84 2.22
CA GLN A 21 -13.57 -15.06 3.01
C GLN A 21 -14.65 -16.04 2.51
N LYS A 22 -15.89 -15.56 2.32
CA LYS A 22 -16.98 -16.39 1.78
C LYS A 22 -16.65 -17.02 0.42
N ARG A 23 -15.95 -16.30 -0.46
CA ARG A 23 -15.53 -16.82 -1.78
C ARG A 23 -14.46 -17.89 -1.62
N VAL A 24 -13.48 -17.64 -0.77
CA VAL A 24 -12.41 -18.58 -0.47
C VAL A 24 -12.99 -19.89 0.09
N ASP A 25 -13.94 -19.78 1.04
CA ASP A 25 -14.62 -20.93 1.62
C ASP A 25 -15.42 -21.71 0.55
N ALA A 26 -16.15 -21.00 -0.31
CA ALA A 26 -16.93 -21.60 -1.40
C ALA A 26 -16.07 -22.29 -2.46
N MET A 27 -14.85 -21.80 -2.71
CA MET A 27 -13.92 -22.39 -3.67
C MET A 27 -13.15 -23.60 -3.12
N GLY A 28 -13.26 -23.90 -1.82
CA GLY A 28 -12.57 -25.03 -1.19
C GLY A 28 -11.04 -24.95 -1.27
N VAL A 29 -10.49 -23.73 -1.30
CA VAL A 29 -9.04 -23.51 -1.46
C VAL A 29 -8.29 -24.03 -0.24
N LYS A 30 -7.28 -24.89 -0.48
CA LYS A 30 -6.37 -25.35 0.57
C LYS A 30 -5.18 -24.40 0.68
N PHE A 31 -5.02 -23.78 1.85
CA PHE A 31 -3.86 -22.95 2.13
C PHE A 31 -2.74 -23.73 2.79
N HIS A 32 -1.51 -23.26 2.58
CA HIS A 32 -0.35 -23.68 3.35
C HIS A 32 -0.53 -23.36 4.84
N ALA A 33 0.07 -24.17 5.73
CA ALA A 33 -0.10 -24.03 7.18
C ALA A 33 0.33 -22.65 7.73
N ASN A 34 1.25 -21.98 7.05
CA ASN A 34 1.71 -20.64 7.41
C ASN A 34 0.79 -19.50 6.92
N VAL A 35 -0.20 -19.78 6.07
CA VAL A 35 -1.14 -18.76 5.61
C VAL A 35 -2.27 -18.61 6.63
N ARG A 36 -2.48 -17.38 7.11
CA ARG A 36 -3.50 -17.07 8.12
C ARG A 36 -4.41 -15.98 7.59
N LEU A 37 -5.68 -16.31 7.45
CA LEU A 37 -6.73 -15.36 7.11
C LEU A 37 -7.22 -14.71 8.41
N LEU A 38 -7.02 -13.42 8.56
CA LEU A 38 -7.43 -12.65 9.73
C LEU A 38 -8.60 -11.73 9.40
N LYS A 39 -9.38 -11.39 10.43
CA LYS A 39 -10.40 -10.34 10.32
C LYS A 39 -9.72 -8.98 10.05
N PRO A 40 -10.42 -8.03 9.41
CA PRO A 40 -9.92 -6.68 9.24
C PRO A 40 -9.43 -6.07 10.56
N MET A 41 -8.28 -5.41 10.51
CA MET A 41 -7.60 -4.81 11.66
C MET A 41 -7.94 -3.32 11.77
N GLY A 42 -7.79 -2.77 12.98
CA GLY A 42 -7.79 -1.32 13.16
C GLY A 42 -6.56 -0.67 12.50
N PHE A 43 -6.65 0.63 12.18
CA PHE A 43 -5.61 1.36 11.46
C PHE A 43 -4.20 1.22 12.08
N LYS A 44 -4.08 1.39 13.40
CA LYS A 44 -2.78 1.31 14.09
C LYS A 44 -2.18 -0.09 14.03
N ASP A 45 -3.01 -1.11 14.26
CA ASP A 45 -2.57 -2.50 14.23
C ASP A 45 -2.15 -2.92 12.83
N TYR A 46 -2.90 -2.47 11.81
CA TYR A 46 -2.57 -2.72 10.41
C TYR A 46 -1.24 -2.06 10.01
N ASN A 47 -1.01 -0.79 10.39
CA ASN A 47 0.27 -0.13 10.14
C ASN A 47 1.43 -0.82 10.86
N LYS A 48 1.21 -1.26 12.11
CA LYS A 48 2.23 -2.03 12.84
C LYS A 48 2.53 -3.35 12.15
N LEU A 49 1.53 -4.04 11.61
CA LEU A 49 1.72 -5.26 10.82
C LEU A 49 2.55 -4.98 9.57
N GLN A 50 2.25 -3.93 8.81
CA GLN A 50 3.03 -3.55 7.62
C GLN A 50 4.50 -3.28 7.98
N LEU A 51 4.74 -2.47 9.02
CA LEU A 51 6.09 -2.15 9.52
C LEU A 51 6.86 -3.35 10.05
N ALA A 52 6.17 -4.37 10.59
CA ALA A 52 6.79 -5.57 11.13
C ALA A 52 6.91 -6.72 10.11
N SER A 53 6.36 -6.54 8.91
CA SER A 53 6.41 -7.55 7.86
C SER A 53 7.75 -7.50 7.12
N LYS A 54 8.23 -8.67 6.69
CA LYS A 54 9.39 -8.74 5.77
C LYS A 54 9.09 -8.02 4.45
N ALA A 55 7.87 -8.19 3.93
CA ALA A 55 7.36 -7.44 2.80
C ALA A 55 5.82 -7.39 2.86
N ALA A 56 5.23 -6.28 2.42
CA ALA A 56 3.79 -6.14 2.25
C ALA A 56 3.41 -6.35 0.78
N LEU A 57 2.41 -7.19 0.50
CA LEU A 57 1.85 -7.37 -0.85
C LEU A 57 0.44 -6.80 -0.82
N SER A 58 0.17 -5.75 -1.60
CA SER A 58 -1.10 -5.01 -1.52
C SER A 58 -1.60 -4.55 -2.88
N ASP A 59 -2.92 -4.55 -3.06
CA ASP A 59 -3.63 -3.88 -4.14
C ASP A 59 -4.25 -2.54 -3.68
N SER A 60 -3.89 -2.05 -2.49
CA SER A 60 -4.36 -0.75 -1.99
C SER A 60 -3.83 0.40 -2.85
N GLY A 61 -4.67 1.42 -3.09
CA GLY A 61 -4.24 2.64 -3.80
C GLY A 61 -3.23 3.45 -3.00
N THR A 62 -3.24 3.30 -1.66
CA THR A 62 -2.37 4.02 -0.74
C THR A 62 -1.03 3.32 -0.50
N ILE A 63 -0.78 2.13 -1.06
CA ILE A 63 0.45 1.37 -0.74
C ILE A 63 1.73 2.12 -1.10
N ASN A 64 1.72 2.90 -2.20
CA ASN A 64 2.83 3.76 -2.59
C ASN A 64 3.14 4.81 -1.50
N GLU A 65 2.09 5.49 -1.03
CA GLU A 65 2.19 6.53 0.00
C GLU A 65 2.65 5.92 1.33
N GLU A 66 2.01 4.83 1.77
CA GLU A 66 2.31 4.15 3.03
C GLU A 66 3.74 3.60 3.06
N SER A 67 4.16 2.88 2.02
CA SER A 67 5.52 2.33 1.88
C SER A 67 6.57 3.44 1.88
N SER A 68 6.33 4.52 1.14
CA SER A 68 7.26 5.65 1.03
C SER A 68 7.42 6.40 2.36
N ILE A 69 6.31 6.70 3.03
CA ILE A 69 6.26 7.44 4.30
C ILE A 69 6.87 6.60 5.42
N LEU A 70 6.40 5.36 5.60
CA LEU A 70 6.76 4.49 6.72
C LEU A 70 8.00 3.63 6.45
N ASN A 71 8.50 3.61 5.21
CA ASN A 71 9.72 2.93 4.78
C ASN A 71 9.75 1.42 5.00
N PHE A 72 8.66 0.72 4.69
CA PHE A 72 8.65 -0.74 4.71
C PHE A 72 8.74 -1.32 3.28
N PRO A 73 9.32 -2.51 3.07
CA PRO A 73 9.35 -3.15 1.75
C PRO A 73 7.94 -3.54 1.29
N ALA A 74 7.56 -3.18 0.06
CA ALA A 74 6.23 -3.50 -0.45
C ALA A 74 6.15 -3.74 -1.96
N LEU A 75 5.18 -4.55 -2.36
CA LEU A 75 4.80 -4.87 -3.73
C LEU A 75 3.36 -4.43 -3.99
N ASN A 76 3.14 -3.80 -5.14
CA ASN A 76 1.83 -3.44 -5.64
C ASN A 76 1.31 -4.54 -6.58
N LEU A 77 0.20 -5.18 -6.22
CA LEU A 77 -0.39 -6.30 -6.95
C LEU A 77 -1.29 -5.88 -8.13
N ARG A 78 -1.41 -4.59 -8.42
CA ARG A 78 -2.19 -4.07 -9.57
C ARG A 78 -1.40 -4.21 -10.88
N GLU A 79 -2.12 -4.10 -11.99
CA GLU A 79 -1.54 -4.03 -13.35
C GLU A 79 -1.48 -2.59 -13.90
N ALA A 80 -2.14 -1.65 -13.22
CA ALA A 80 -2.09 -0.22 -13.50
C ALA A 80 -2.15 0.56 -12.18
N HIS A 81 -1.58 1.78 -12.17
CA HIS A 81 -1.58 2.64 -10.99
C HIS A 81 -1.69 4.13 -11.35
N GLU A 82 -2.15 4.90 -10.36
CA GLU A 82 -2.50 6.33 -10.43
C GLU A 82 -1.47 7.24 -9.71
N ARG A 83 -0.25 6.74 -9.48
CA ARG A 83 0.79 7.33 -8.63
C ARG A 83 2.17 7.37 -9.33
N PRO A 84 2.36 8.16 -10.41
CA PRO A 84 3.65 8.26 -11.10
C PRO A 84 4.80 8.68 -10.19
N GLU A 85 4.56 9.61 -9.27
CA GLU A 85 5.51 10.08 -8.25
C GLU A 85 6.01 8.94 -7.34
N GLY A 86 5.17 7.93 -7.11
CA GLY A 86 5.56 6.71 -6.38
C GLY A 86 6.56 5.84 -7.13
N MET A 87 6.52 5.84 -8.47
CA MET A 87 7.41 5.07 -9.33
C MET A 87 8.71 5.82 -9.66
N GLU A 88 8.68 7.15 -9.67
CA GLU A 88 9.88 7.98 -9.84
C GLU A 88 10.91 7.69 -8.74
N GLU A 89 10.46 7.47 -7.51
CA GLU A 89 11.32 7.06 -6.38
C GLU A 89 11.28 5.55 -6.11
N ALA A 90 10.62 4.77 -6.98
CA ALA A 90 10.45 3.32 -6.89
C ALA A 90 9.99 2.83 -5.51
N SER A 91 9.10 3.59 -4.84
CA SER A 91 8.63 3.31 -3.46
C SER A 91 8.03 1.92 -3.25
N VAL A 92 7.49 1.34 -4.32
CA VAL A 92 7.04 -0.07 -4.43
C VAL A 92 7.31 -0.56 -5.85
N MET A 93 7.36 -1.88 -6.04
CA MET A 93 7.34 -2.49 -7.37
C MET A 93 5.93 -2.94 -7.75
N MET A 94 5.46 -2.57 -8.94
CA MET A 94 4.20 -3.06 -9.50
C MET A 94 4.43 -4.41 -10.19
N VAL A 95 3.77 -5.46 -9.69
CA VAL A 95 4.09 -6.86 -10.05
C VAL A 95 2.89 -7.64 -10.58
N GLY A 96 1.67 -7.10 -10.47
CA GLY A 96 0.45 -7.84 -10.80
C GLY A 96 0.24 -9.07 -9.90
N LEU A 97 -0.39 -10.11 -10.45
CA LEU A 97 -0.71 -11.35 -9.74
C LEU A 97 0.06 -12.59 -10.24
N GLU A 98 0.97 -12.40 -11.18
CA GLU A 98 1.80 -13.47 -11.71
C GLU A 98 2.82 -13.91 -10.64
N THR A 99 2.91 -15.23 -10.40
CA THR A 99 3.66 -15.77 -9.26
C THR A 99 5.16 -15.61 -9.42
N ASP A 100 5.70 -15.85 -10.62
CA ASP A 100 7.15 -15.72 -10.87
C ASP A 100 7.61 -14.27 -10.67
N ARG A 101 6.83 -13.29 -11.15
CA ARG A 101 7.10 -11.86 -10.97
C ARG A 101 7.07 -11.46 -9.50
N VAL A 102 6.06 -11.93 -8.74
CA VAL A 102 5.99 -11.68 -7.30
C VAL A 102 7.22 -12.26 -6.59
N MET A 103 7.64 -13.48 -6.92
CA MET A 103 8.82 -14.11 -6.31
C MET A 103 10.12 -13.37 -6.65
N GLN A 104 10.30 -12.96 -7.91
CA GLN A 104 11.45 -12.15 -8.35
C GLN A 104 11.52 -10.83 -7.59
N ALA A 105 10.38 -10.13 -7.46
CA ALA A 105 10.35 -8.85 -6.75
C ALA A 105 10.57 -9.01 -5.25
N LEU A 106 10.06 -10.08 -4.62
CA LEU A 106 10.37 -10.40 -3.23
C LEU A 106 11.86 -10.62 -3.01
N GLN A 107 12.55 -11.28 -3.94
CA GLN A 107 14.00 -11.44 -3.89
C GLN A 107 14.73 -10.09 -3.96
N VAL A 108 14.28 -9.16 -4.81
CA VAL A 108 14.84 -7.80 -4.88
C VAL A 108 14.65 -7.06 -3.55
N LEU A 109 13.52 -7.22 -2.88
CA LEU A 109 13.25 -6.57 -1.59
C LEU A 109 14.15 -7.08 -0.44
N GLU A 110 14.79 -8.24 -0.57
CA GLU A 110 15.65 -8.79 0.50
C GLU A 110 16.86 -7.91 0.83
N SER A 111 17.34 -7.12 -0.14
CA SER A 111 18.45 -6.19 0.04
C SER A 111 17.99 -4.75 0.31
N GLN A 112 16.68 -4.48 0.37
CA GLN A 112 16.16 -3.15 0.65
C GLN A 112 16.30 -2.82 2.14
N LEU A 113 17.11 -1.80 2.45
CA LEU A 113 17.25 -1.29 3.81
C LEU A 113 16.17 -0.27 4.16
N SER A 114 15.82 -0.20 5.44
CA SER A 114 14.76 0.66 5.98
C SER A 114 15.24 1.44 7.21
N GLY A 115 14.42 2.37 7.69
CA GLY A 115 14.72 3.17 8.88
C GLY A 115 15.84 4.18 8.62
N SER A 116 16.87 4.18 9.47
CA SER A 116 18.03 5.08 9.34
C SER A 116 18.93 4.76 8.14
N GLU A 117 18.86 3.53 7.64
CA GLU A 117 19.66 3.06 6.50
C GLU A 117 18.85 3.00 5.20
N ARG A 118 17.69 3.67 5.16
CA ARG A 118 16.80 3.78 4.01
C ARG A 118 17.56 3.89 2.67
N THR A 119 17.34 2.93 1.77
CA THR A 119 17.95 2.92 0.43
C THR A 119 17.20 3.74 -0.61
N LEU A 120 15.87 3.78 -0.53
CA LEU A 120 15.01 4.49 -1.48
C LEU A 120 14.54 5.83 -0.90
N ARG A 121 14.52 6.89 -1.70
CA ARG A 121 14.16 8.23 -1.20
C ARG A 121 12.69 8.30 -0.82
N LEU A 122 12.38 9.18 0.13
CA LEU A 122 11.01 9.58 0.39
C LEU A 122 10.49 10.37 -0.80
N VAL A 123 9.33 9.99 -1.33
CA VAL A 123 8.63 10.76 -2.36
C VAL A 123 8.32 12.14 -1.79
N ALA A 124 8.88 13.17 -2.42
CA ALA A 124 8.85 14.53 -1.89
C ALA A 124 7.41 15.03 -1.69
N ASP A 125 6.52 14.75 -2.64
CA ASP A 125 5.13 15.22 -2.60
C ASP A 125 4.31 14.60 -1.44
N TYR A 126 4.70 13.43 -0.95
CA TYR A 126 4.06 12.79 0.21
C TYR A 126 4.54 13.37 1.55
N SER A 127 5.61 14.17 1.56
CA SER A 127 6.27 14.64 2.78
C SER A 127 5.71 15.96 3.35
N MET A 128 4.63 16.49 2.77
CA MET A 128 4.08 17.79 3.14
C MET A 128 3.33 17.75 4.48
N PRO A 129 3.77 18.47 5.53
CA PRO A 129 3.22 18.30 6.88
C PRO A 129 1.93 19.10 7.15
N ASN A 130 1.59 20.07 6.31
CA ASN A 130 0.58 21.11 6.59
C ASN A 130 -0.59 21.09 5.60
N VAL A 131 -0.97 19.92 5.09
CA VAL A 131 -2.04 19.77 4.10
C VAL A 131 -3.38 20.30 4.62
N SER A 132 -3.72 20.06 5.90
CA SER A 132 -4.95 20.58 6.53
C SER A 132 -5.03 22.11 6.46
N ASP A 133 -3.95 22.80 6.81
CA ASP A 133 -3.90 24.26 6.78
C ASP A 133 -4.01 24.82 5.35
N LYS A 134 -3.35 24.15 4.39
CA LYS A 134 -3.45 24.50 2.96
C LYS A 134 -4.91 24.41 2.48
N VAL A 135 -5.60 23.33 2.80
CA VAL A 135 -7.00 23.12 2.40
C VAL A 135 -7.91 24.20 2.99
N VAL A 136 -7.77 24.53 4.27
CA VAL A 136 -8.57 25.60 4.90
C VAL A 136 -8.37 26.94 4.18
N ARG A 137 -7.12 27.31 3.88
CA ARG A 137 -6.80 28.56 3.18
C ARG A 137 -7.37 28.58 1.76
N ILE A 138 -7.24 27.48 1.02
CA ILE A 138 -7.76 27.36 -0.36
C ILE A 138 -9.29 27.46 -0.37
N VAL A 139 -9.98 26.72 0.49
CA VAL A 139 -11.44 26.75 0.55
C VAL A 139 -11.92 28.17 0.87
N HIS A 140 -11.31 28.82 1.86
CA HIS A 140 -11.68 30.17 2.24
C HIS A 140 -11.42 31.19 1.11
N SER A 141 -10.28 31.11 0.41
CA SER A 141 -9.93 32.06 -0.64
C SER A 141 -10.75 31.89 -1.92
N TYR A 142 -11.16 30.67 -2.26
CA TYR A 142 -11.87 30.39 -3.51
C TYR A 142 -13.39 30.41 -3.37
N ARG A 143 -13.96 30.38 -2.16
CA ARG A 143 -15.42 30.35 -1.95
C ARG A 143 -16.13 31.45 -2.73
N ASP A 144 -15.82 32.72 -2.46
CA ASP A 144 -16.51 33.86 -3.12
C ASP A 144 -16.15 33.98 -4.60
N TYR A 145 -14.95 33.56 -4.98
CA TYR A 145 -14.54 33.50 -6.38
C TYR A 145 -15.43 32.52 -7.16
N VAL A 146 -15.65 31.31 -6.65
CA VAL A 146 -16.50 30.29 -7.27
C VAL A 146 -17.96 30.74 -7.31
N MET A 147 -18.49 31.31 -6.23
CA MET A 147 -19.87 31.81 -6.18
C MET A 147 -20.15 32.86 -7.27
N ARG A 148 -19.23 33.81 -7.47
CA ARG A 148 -19.38 34.84 -8.50
C ARG A 148 -19.15 34.31 -9.91
N ASN A 149 -18.08 33.55 -10.13
CA ASN A 149 -17.64 33.22 -11.49
C ASN A 149 -18.33 31.99 -12.09
N VAL A 150 -18.64 30.98 -11.27
CA VAL A 150 -19.31 29.75 -11.71
C VAL A 150 -20.82 29.88 -11.54
N TRP A 151 -21.26 30.25 -10.33
CA TRP A 151 -22.70 30.28 -9.98
C TRP A 151 -23.40 31.60 -10.29
N LYS A 152 -22.66 32.65 -10.70
CA LYS A 152 -23.19 33.98 -11.01
C LYS A 152 -24.01 34.61 -9.87
N GLN A 153 -23.64 34.31 -8.62
CA GLN A 153 -24.21 34.90 -7.41
C GLN A 153 -23.29 36.05 -6.96
N TYR A 154 -23.82 37.28 -7.02
CA TYR A 154 -23.12 38.53 -6.72
C TYR A 154 -23.41 39.01 -5.31
#